data_AF-A0AAT9WIX1-F1
#
_entry.id   AF-A0AAT9WIX1-F1
#
_cell.length_a   1.000
_cell.length_b   1.000
_cell.length_c   1.000
_cell.angle_alpha   90.00
_cell.angle_beta   90.00
_cell.angle_gamma   90.00
#
_symmetry.space_group_name_H-M   'P 1'
#
loop_
_entity.id
_entity.type
_entity.pdbx_description
1 polymer ?
#
loop_
_entity_poly.entity_id
_entity_poly.type
_entity_poly.pdbx_seq_one_letter_code
_entity_poly.pdbx_strand_id
1 'polypeptide(L)'
;MKKIVSVASTVQANLLLCCSAAVLLSACGGGSADSGQSAQQAATSNDSVAAVSGQSAGVANSSNVAAPIPSSTESAPGATVAPPDNSTVATTAPSVTQAAPAATPGDSTRLLAESAAPAAAANHLYVATTGSDSNPGTLAAPFKTIAKADSRAGAGYVIHVAPGVYNVSAPSLGNAGIITSKSGTSAARIRYVSDVKWGAKIVVSGTGITWDSRGSYVDIEGFDISGSGRHGILASGAYLSMRNNFIHDLTISGGCNGSGGAAIDTYGPVGNVVIDSNVVRNIGASMIGRCNTVQGIYIANPNNLVTNNIVSGVAMAGIQQWHGATASTIVNNTTFHNKDGILLGQGDAGTTATGSENNYVANNLVYDNAAYGIIELGKMGGNNRYANNLVASSGSNWRVAGSVSGSVSANPQFANYRADGTGDYHVLSGSPAIDKGTSAQAPASDFAGVARTRGAAVDIGAYEF
;
A
#
# COMPACT_ATOMS: atom_id res chain seq x y z
N MET A 1 -22.15 -26.29 -44.45
CA MET A 1 -21.29 -26.27 -43.24
C MET A 1 -20.51 -24.96 -43.25
N LYS A 2 -20.74 -24.11 -42.25
CA LYS A 2 -20.04 -22.83 -42.02
C LYS A 2 -18.71 -23.08 -41.29
N LYS A 3 -17.74 -22.14 -41.43
CA LYS A 3 -16.56 -21.82 -40.58
C LYS A 3 -15.25 -21.80 -41.41
N ILE A 4 -14.26 -20.91 -41.26
CA ILE A 4 -13.96 -19.77 -40.38
C ILE A 4 -12.94 -18.90 -41.16
N VAL A 5 -13.09 -17.57 -41.14
CA VAL A 5 -12.04 -16.62 -41.52
C VAL A 5 -11.59 -15.89 -40.25
N SER A 6 -10.27 -15.85 -40.07
CA SER A 6 -9.53 -15.23 -38.97
C SER A 6 -9.67 -13.70 -38.99
N VAL A 7 -10.00 -13.08 -37.84
CA VAL A 7 -9.92 -11.64 -37.62
C VAL A 7 -8.88 -11.37 -36.53
N ALA A 8 -7.88 -10.57 -36.90
CA ALA A 8 -6.84 -10.04 -36.04
C ALA A 8 -7.42 -9.12 -34.95
N SER A 9 -6.90 -9.23 -33.74
CA SER A 9 -7.29 -8.42 -32.59
C SER A 9 -6.48 -7.13 -32.53
N THR A 10 -7.15 -5.99 -32.70
CA THR A 10 -6.68 -4.67 -32.31
C THR A 10 -7.40 -4.28 -31.02
N VAL A 11 -6.71 -4.41 -29.87
CA VAL A 11 -7.18 -3.84 -28.60
C VAL A 11 -6.57 -2.44 -28.49
N GLN A 12 -7.35 -1.41 -28.82
CA GLN A 12 -7.07 -0.04 -28.39
C GLN A 12 -7.46 0.09 -26.92
N ALA A 13 -6.47 0.35 -26.07
CA ALA A 13 -6.68 0.71 -24.68
C ALA A 13 -7.19 2.17 -24.61
N ASN A 14 -8.50 2.34 -24.39
CA ASN A 14 -9.06 3.63 -24.00
C ASN A 14 -8.71 3.90 -22.54
N LEU A 15 -7.82 4.86 -22.32
CA LEU A 15 -7.52 5.45 -21.02
C LEU A 15 -8.73 6.31 -20.61
N LEU A 16 -9.72 5.72 -19.94
CA LEU A 16 -10.79 6.48 -19.30
C LEU A 16 -10.39 6.75 -17.84
N LEU A 17 -9.94 7.97 -17.61
CA LEU A 17 -9.89 8.59 -16.29
C LEU A 17 -11.36 8.87 -15.90
N CYS A 18 -12.01 7.98 -15.15
CA CYS A 18 -13.40 8.16 -14.75
C CYS A 18 -13.50 9.17 -13.60
N CYS A 19 -13.72 10.43 -13.97
CA CYS A 19 -14.31 11.43 -13.10
C CYS A 19 -15.82 11.16 -12.92
N SER A 20 -16.32 11.51 -11.75
CA SER A 20 -17.69 11.42 -11.26
C SER A 20 -18.72 12.01 -12.23
N ALA A 21 -19.74 11.25 -12.62
CA ALA A 21 -20.94 11.77 -13.27
C ALA A 21 -22.07 11.90 -12.24
N ALA A 22 -22.40 13.14 -11.87
CA ALA A 22 -23.68 13.45 -11.25
C ALA A 22 -24.75 13.64 -12.34
N VAL A 23 -25.94 13.13 -12.04
CA VAL A 23 -27.13 12.99 -12.89
C VAL A 23 -27.68 14.33 -13.38
N LEU A 24 -28.04 14.40 -14.67
CA LEU A 24 -28.97 15.40 -15.23
C LEU A 24 -30.13 14.67 -15.91
N LEU A 25 -31.36 14.95 -15.46
CA LEU A 25 -32.58 14.56 -16.17
C LEU A 25 -33.55 15.73 -16.23
N SER A 26 -34.21 15.87 -17.40
CA SER A 26 -35.20 16.87 -17.85
C SER A 26 -34.62 18.26 -18.22
N ALA A 27 -34.97 18.90 -19.34
CA ALA A 27 -36.19 18.84 -20.14
C ALA A 27 -35.97 19.12 -21.66
N CYS A 28 -36.98 18.74 -22.45
CA CYS A 28 -37.14 18.84 -23.91
C CYS A 28 -37.00 20.26 -24.50
N GLY A 29 -36.63 20.34 -25.79
CA GLY A 29 -37.07 21.43 -26.68
C GLY A 29 -36.05 21.97 -27.68
N GLY A 30 -36.05 21.39 -28.89
CA GLY A 30 -35.87 22.03 -30.22
C GLY A 30 -34.91 23.20 -30.46
N GLY A 31 -34.06 23.02 -31.49
CA GLY A 31 -33.99 23.99 -32.59
C GLY A 31 -32.76 24.90 -32.70
N SER A 32 -31.92 24.55 -33.69
CA SER A 32 -31.24 25.47 -34.63
C SER A 32 -30.03 26.32 -34.19
N ALA A 33 -29.06 26.33 -35.10
CA ALA A 33 -27.80 27.07 -35.09
C ALA A 33 -27.97 28.59 -35.16
N ASP A 34 -27.01 29.38 -34.63
CA ASP A 34 -25.98 30.09 -35.40
C ASP A 34 -25.16 31.08 -34.53
N SER A 35 -23.92 31.32 -34.96
CA SER A 35 -22.98 32.45 -34.83
C SER A 35 -23.02 33.48 -33.66
N GLY A 36 -21.82 33.99 -33.29
CA GLY A 36 -21.67 35.42 -32.97
C GLY A 36 -20.95 35.81 -31.67
N GLN A 37 -19.65 36.13 -31.81
CA GLN A 37 -18.84 37.16 -31.15
C GLN A 37 -19.30 37.92 -29.86
N SER A 38 -18.32 37.98 -28.94
CA SER A 38 -17.75 39.18 -28.28
C SER A 38 -18.38 39.83 -27.03
N ALA A 39 -17.44 40.10 -26.11
CA ALA A 39 -17.24 41.30 -25.28
C ALA A 39 -18.07 41.51 -24.00
N GLN A 40 -17.29 41.66 -22.91
CA GLN A 40 -17.36 42.71 -21.88
C GLN A 40 -18.73 43.03 -21.25
N GLN A 41 -18.86 42.89 -19.93
CA GLN A 41 -18.51 43.96 -18.98
C GLN A 41 -18.71 43.51 -17.54
N ALA A 42 -17.87 44.07 -16.68
CA ALA A 42 -17.97 44.00 -15.24
C ALA A 42 -19.19 44.77 -14.71
N ALA A 43 -19.63 44.40 -13.51
CA ALA A 43 -19.56 45.26 -12.32
C ALA A 43 -20.79 45.06 -11.41
N THR A 44 -20.50 45.04 -10.11
CA THR A 44 -21.30 45.61 -9.00
C THR A 44 -22.63 44.91 -8.69
N SER A 45 -23.06 44.72 -7.44
CA SER A 45 -22.67 45.30 -6.16
C SER A 45 -23.45 44.62 -5.03
N ASN A 46 -22.83 44.65 -3.86
CA ASN A 46 -23.38 44.98 -2.55
C ASN A 46 -24.50 44.17 -1.87
N ASP A 47 -24.18 43.99 -0.57
CA ASP A 47 -25.05 44.15 0.59
C ASP A 47 -26.12 43.09 0.84
N SER A 48 -26.43 42.68 2.06
CA SER A 48 -25.83 42.79 3.39
C SER A 48 -26.86 42.13 4.31
N VAL A 49 -26.41 41.41 5.35
CA VAL A 49 -27.05 41.29 6.67
C VAL A 49 -28.47 40.68 6.77
N ALA A 50 -28.59 39.57 7.50
CA ALA A 50 -29.29 39.51 8.79
C ALA A 50 -29.63 38.06 9.17
N ALA A 51 -29.26 37.72 10.41
CA ALA A 51 -29.69 36.52 11.11
C ALA A 51 -31.19 36.57 11.45
N VAL A 52 -31.86 35.40 11.43
CA VAL A 52 -33.05 35.14 12.23
C VAL A 52 -33.01 33.72 12.78
N SER A 53 -33.19 33.65 14.10
CA SER A 53 -33.41 32.50 14.97
C SER A 53 -34.73 31.76 14.68
N GLY A 54 -34.76 30.44 14.94
CA GLY A 54 -36.02 29.70 15.05
C GLY A 54 -35.85 28.30 15.62
N GLN A 55 -36.23 28.14 16.89
CA GLN A 55 -36.50 26.85 17.55
C GLN A 55 -37.82 26.23 17.04
N SER A 56 -37.92 24.90 16.97
CA SER A 56 -38.87 24.10 17.78
C SER A 56 -38.92 22.62 17.37
N ALA A 57 -39.09 21.77 18.40
CA ALA A 57 -39.82 20.48 18.51
C ALA A 57 -39.78 19.46 17.34
N GLY A 58 -39.50 18.16 17.51
CA GLY A 58 -39.81 17.27 18.61
C GLY A 58 -41.10 16.48 18.34
N VAL A 59 -41.01 15.24 17.82
CA VAL A 59 -42.04 14.19 17.95
C VAL A 59 -41.40 12.80 18.01
N ALA A 60 -41.92 12.00 18.95
CA ALA A 60 -41.55 10.67 19.40
C ALA A 60 -42.00 9.54 18.43
N ASN A 61 -41.23 8.45 18.33
CA ASN A 61 -41.47 7.10 18.91
C ASN A 61 -42.51 6.22 18.19
N SER A 62 -42.06 5.03 17.77
CA SER A 62 -42.89 3.83 17.73
C SER A 62 -42.07 2.60 18.16
N SER A 63 -42.52 2.03 19.26
CA SER A 63 -42.04 0.84 19.94
C SER A 63 -42.33 -0.42 19.13
N ASN A 64 -41.50 -1.45 19.28
CA ASN A 64 -42.00 -2.83 19.35
C ASN A 64 -41.19 -3.64 20.37
N VAL A 65 -41.94 -4.20 21.32
CA VAL A 65 -41.48 -4.99 22.47
C VAL A 65 -41.73 -6.46 22.17
N ALA A 66 -40.76 -7.32 22.46
CA ALA A 66 -40.99 -8.70 22.87
C ALA A 66 -39.85 -9.16 23.81
N ALA A 67 -40.24 -9.96 24.80
CA ALA A 67 -39.70 -10.03 26.15
C ALA A 67 -38.46 -10.95 26.37
N PRO A 68 -37.85 -10.93 27.57
CA PRO A 68 -36.58 -11.61 27.91
C PRO A 68 -36.76 -12.87 28.81
N ILE A 69 -35.61 -13.44 29.24
CA ILE A 69 -35.34 -14.28 30.46
C ILE A 69 -35.15 -15.80 30.18
N PRO A 70 -34.29 -16.58 30.90
CA PRO A 70 -33.42 -16.24 32.06
C PRO A 70 -31.92 -16.62 31.98
N SER A 71 -31.19 -15.98 32.90
CA SER A 71 -29.93 -16.37 33.52
C SER A 71 -30.02 -17.61 34.43
N SER A 72 -28.93 -18.36 34.57
CA SER A 72 -28.67 -19.21 35.74
C SER A 72 -27.34 -18.82 36.41
N THR A 73 -27.41 -18.71 37.73
CA THR A 73 -26.37 -18.36 38.70
C THR A 73 -25.73 -19.63 39.32
N GLU A 74 -24.44 -19.51 39.68
CA GLU A 74 -23.65 -20.16 40.76
C GLU A 74 -23.87 -21.67 41.07
N SER A 75 -22.85 -22.51 41.28
CA SER A 75 -21.90 -22.45 42.42
C SER A 75 -20.83 -23.55 42.28
N ALA A 76 -19.59 -23.27 42.69
CA ALA A 76 -18.65 -24.28 43.21
C ALA A 76 -18.95 -24.52 44.72
N PRO A 77 -18.49 -25.60 45.39
CA PRO A 77 -17.10 -25.64 45.89
C PRO A 77 -16.48 -27.06 46.04
N GLY A 78 -15.17 -27.13 46.30
CA GLY A 78 -14.55 -28.33 46.89
C GLY A 78 -13.06 -28.53 46.57
N ALA A 79 -12.19 -28.01 47.44
CA ALA A 79 -10.74 -28.16 47.43
C ALA A 79 -10.27 -29.44 48.16
N THR A 80 -9.05 -29.92 47.86
CA THR A 80 -7.96 -30.37 48.78
C THR A 80 -6.78 -30.95 47.94
N VAL A 81 -5.53 -30.40 47.98
CA VAL A 81 -4.38 -30.70 48.90
C VAL A 81 -3.88 -32.16 48.70
N ALA A 82 -2.61 -32.54 48.49
CA ALA A 82 -1.26 -31.98 48.26
C ALA A 82 -0.31 -33.18 47.90
N PRO A 83 0.98 -32.98 47.50
CA PRO A 83 1.89 -34.02 46.98
C PRO A 83 2.76 -34.66 48.09
N PRO A 84 3.62 -35.66 47.78
CA PRO A 84 5.07 -35.41 47.56
C PRO A 84 5.66 -36.43 46.51
N ASP A 85 6.94 -36.57 46.17
CA ASP A 85 8.24 -36.11 46.66
C ASP A 85 9.32 -36.23 45.56
N ASN A 86 10.35 -35.43 45.75
CA ASN A 86 11.75 -35.38 45.32
C ASN A 86 12.44 -36.64 44.70
N SER A 87 13.29 -36.43 43.68
CA SER A 87 14.71 -36.81 43.75
C SER A 87 15.57 -36.22 42.63
N THR A 88 16.83 -36.07 42.97
CA THR A 88 17.87 -35.16 42.48
C THR A 88 18.89 -35.80 41.52
N VAL A 89 19.46 -34.96 40.64
CA VAL A 89 20.89 -34.87 40.23
C VAL A 89 21.53 -36.05 39.47
N ALA A 90 22.03 -35.80 38.25
CA ALA A 90 23.47 -35.77 37.93
C ALA A 90 23.78 -35.63 36.42
N THR A 91 24.83 -34.85 36.19
CA THR A 91 25.66 -34.61 35.01
C THR A 91 26.11 -35.86 34.22
N THR A 92 26.28 -35.73 32.89
CA THR A 92 27.58 -35.84 32.18
C THR A 92 27.40 -35.76 30.65
N ALA A 93 28.21 -34.93 29.99
CA ALA A 93 28.44 -34.95 28.55
C ALA A 93 29.40 -36.08 28.15
N PRO A 94 29.41 -36.50 26.88
CA PRO A 94 30.63 -37.01 26.27
C PRO A 94 30.98 -36.25 24.98
N SER A 95 32.19 -35.70 24.95
CA SER A 95 32.95 -35.45 23.73
C SER A 95 33.32 -36.79 23.10
N VAL A 96 33.15 -36.92 21.78
CA VAL A 96 33.85 -37.94 20.99
C VAL A 96 34.47 -37.26 19.76
N THR A 97 35.79 -37.12 19.84
CA THR A 97 36.69 -36.86 18.72
C THR A 97 37.10 -38.20 18.14
N GLN A 98 36.84 -38.50 16.85
CA GLN A 98 37.78 -39.33 16.09
C GLN A 98 37.63 -39.27 14.55
N ALA A 99 38.76 -38.86 13.96
CA ALA A 99 39.41 -39.27 12.71
C ALA A 99 38.63 -39.62 11.43
N ALA A 100 39.08 -38.97 10.35
CA ALA A 100 38.85 -39.30 8.96
C ALA A 100 39.46 -40.67 8.54
N PRO A 101 38.81 -41.43 7.65
CA PRO A 101 39.46 -42.51 6.91
C PRO A 101 39.97 -42.05 5.54
N ALA A 102 41.15 -42.56 5.19
CA ALA A 102 41.85 -42.39 3.92
C ALA A 102 41.12 -43.07 2.74
N ALA A 103 41.23 -42.47 1.56
CA ALA A 103 40.70 -42.98 0.30
C ALA A 103 41.66 -43.98 -0.37
N THR A 104 41.11 -45.04 -0.97
CA THR A 104 41.73 -45.77 -2.11
C THR A 104 40.61 -46.23 -3.06
N PRO A 105 40.88 -46.34 -4.38
CA PRO A 105 39.90 -46.10 -5.42
C PRO A 105 39.32 -47.37 -6.06
N GLY A 106 38.08 -47.26 -6.54
CA GLY A 106 37.55 -48.17 -7.54
C GLY A 106 36.09 -48.53 -7.30
N ASP A 107 35.16 -47.69 -7.75
CA ASP A 107 33.96 -48.21 -8.37
C ASP A 107 33.36 -47.19 -9.36
N SER A 108 33.02 -47.69 -10.54
CA SER A 108 32.53 -46.91 -11.67
C SER A 108 31.07 -46.55 -11.44
N THR A 109 30.81 -45.40 -10.82
CA THR A 109 29.47 -44.83 -10.78
C THR A 109 29.37 -43.67 -11.77
N ARG A 110 28.50 -43.88 -12.76
CA ARG A 110 28.12 -42.94 -13.80
C ARG A 110 27.61 -41.65 -13.16
N LEU A 111 28.44 -40.60 -13.18
CA LEU A 111 28.07 -39.25 -12.79
C LEU A 111 26.98 -38.78 -13.76
N LEU A 112 25.71 -38.96 -13.39
CA LEU A 112 24.64 -38.15 -13.94
C LEU A 112 24.89 -36.75 -13.42
N ALA A 113 25.55 -35.93 -14.23
CA ALA A 113 25.53 -34.50 -14.07
C ALA A 113 24.05 -34.08 -14.16
N GLU A 114 23.41 -33.93 -13.02
CA GLU A 114 22.21 -33.11 -12.91
C GLU A 114 22.65 -31.72 -13.36
N SER A 115 22.43 -31.42 -14.64
CA SER A 115 22.61 -30.10 -15.19
C SER A 115 21.68 -29.20 -14.41
N ALA A 116 22.19 -28.57 -13.35
CA ALA A 116 21.55 -27.42 -12.74
C ALA A 116 21.26 -26.46 -13.89
N ALA A 117 19.98 -26.30 -14.21
CA ALA A 117 19.55 -25.35 -15.21
C ALA A 117 20.22 -24.01 -14.86
N PRO A 118 20.95 -23.38 -15.78
CA PRO A 118 21.58 -22.11 -15.46
C PRO A 118 20.47 -21.17 -15.00
N ALA A 119 20.61 -20.62 -13.78
CA ALA A 119 19.85 -19.43 -13.42
C ALA A 119 20.04 -18.47 -14.59
N ALA A 120 18.96 -18.14 -15.31
CA ALA A 120 19.03 -17.32 -16.50
C ALA A 120 19.87 -16.08 -16.14
N ALA A 121 21.04 -15.93 -16.80
CA ALA A 121 21.91 -14.81 -16.52
C ALA A 121 21.07 -13.54 -16.66
N ALA A 122 20.86 -12.84 -15.55
CA ALA A 122 20.04 -11.64 -15.55
C ALA A 122 20.65 -10.69 -16.58
N ASN A 123 19.87 -10.29 -17.56
CA ASN A 123 20.35 -9.34 -18.54
C ASN A 123 20.25 -7.95 -17.90
N HIS A 124 21.38 -7.31 -17.69
CA HIS A 124 21.47 -6.03 -17.00
C HIS A 124 21.39 -4.86 -17.99
N LEU A 125 20.62 -3.83 -17.63
CA LEU A 125 20.64 -2.52 -18.29
C LEU A 125 20.96 -1.45 -17.26
N TYR A 126 21.65 -0.40 -17.66
CA TYR A 126 22.12 0.65 -16.77
C TYR A 126 21.59 2.01 -17.20
N VAL A 127 21.16 2.81 -16.22
CA VAL A 127 20.64 4.16 -16.39
C VAL A 127 21.42 5.10 -15.48
N ALA A 128 21.93 6.20 -16.02
CA ALA A 128 22.66 7.22 -15.26
C ALA A 128 22.28 8.63 -15.75
N THR A 129 22.33 9.63 -14.86
CA THR A 129 22.08 11.04 -15.23
C THR A 129 23.08 11.58 -16.27
N THR A 130 24.29 10.99 -16.32
CA THR A 130 25.35 11.27 -17.30
C THR A 130 25.26 10.43 -18.57
N GLY A 131 24.28 9.52 -18.66
CA GLY A 131 24.08 8.64 -19.80
C GLY A 131 23.46 9.32 -21.02
N SER A 132 23.25 8.53 -22.08
CA SER A 132 22.56 8.93 -23.30
C SER A 132 21.62 7.83 -23.77
N ASP A 133 20.42 8.17 -24.24
CA ASP A 133 19.48 7.19 -24.77
C ASP A 133 19.88 6.61 -26.14
N SER A 134 20.96 7.15 -26.74
CA SER A 134 21.64 6.56 -27.89
C SER A 134 22.64 5.45 -27.51
N ASN A 135 23.02 5.36 -26.23
CA ASN A 135 23.98 4.34 -25.77
C ASN A 135 23.38 2.92 -25.83
N PRO A 136 24.19 1.87 -25.72
CA PRO A 136 23.67 0.50 -25.69
C PRO A 136 23.01 0.11 -24.35
N GLY A 137 23.17 0.89 -23.28
CA GLY A 137 22.62 0.57 -21.95
C GLY A 137 23.51 -0.34 -21.11
N THR A 138 24.82 -0.38 -21.40
CA THR A 138 25.82 -1.12 -20.61
C THR A 138 26.32 -0.28 -19.44
N LEU A 139 27.01 -0.89 -18.48
CA LEU A 139 27.57 -0.16 -17.33
C LEU A 139 28.50 0.99 -17.76
N ALA A 140 29.32 0.77 -18.78
CA ALA A 140 30.25 1.77 -19.32
C ALA A 140 29.58 2.83 -20.21
N ALA A 141 28.41 2.50 -20.79
CA ALA A 141 27.64 3.39 -21.64
C ALA A 141 26.14 3.25 -21.30
N PRO A 142 25.70 3.85 -20.17
CA PRO A 142 24.34 3.71 -19.68
C PRO A 142 23.36 4.54 -20.50
N PHE A 143 22.08 4.14 -20.49
CA PHE A 143 20.99 5.00 -20.94
C PHE A 143 20.84 6.23 -20.06
N LYS A 144 20.17 7.27 -20.57
CA LYS A 144 19.84 8.46 -19.78
C LYS A 144 18.52 8.27 -19.02
N THR A 145 17.56 7.57 -19.61
CA THR A 145 16.20 7.47 -19.07
C THR A 145 15.79 6.03 -18.74
N ILE A 146 14.94 5.90 -17.72
CA ILE A 146 14.30 4.63 -17.34
C ILE A 146 13.39 4.11 -18.47
N ALA A 147 12.65 5.01 -19.13
CA ALA A 147 11.80 4.66 -20.27
C ALA A 147 12.60 4.05 -21.43
N LYS A 148 13.82 4.53 -21.69
CA LYS A 148 14.69 3.92 -22.69
C LYS A 148 15.14 2.52 -22.28
N ALA A 149 15.53 2.31 -21.02
CA ALA A 149 15.87 0.99 -20.52
C ALA A 149 14.68 0.02 -20.60
N ASP A 150 13.47 0.45 -20.20
CA ASP A 150 12.24 -0.32 -20.39
C ASP A 150 12.05 -0.74 -21.84
N SER A 151 12.21 0.16 -22.81
CA SER A 151 12.03 -0.19 -24.23
C SER A 151 12.91 -1.36 -24.72
N ARG A 152 14.03 -1.63 -24.02
CA ARG A 152 15.01 -2.69 -24.33
C ARG A 152 14.93 -3.89 -23.39
N ALA A 153 14.17 -3.81 -22.31
CA ALA A 153 14.05 -4.89 -21.35
C ALA A 153 13.22 -6.06 -21.90
N GLY A 154 13.60 -7.26 -21.47
CA GLY A 154 12.82 -8.48 -21.56
C GLY A 154 12.60 -9.08 -20.17
N ALA A 155 11.86 -10.20 -20.08
CA ALA A 155 11.67 -10.90 -18.83
C ALA A 155 13.03 -11.29 -18.18
N GLY A 156 13.13 -11.15 -16.86
CA GLY A 156 14.35 -11.44 -16.09
C GLY A 156 15.42 -10.34 -16.12
N TYR A 157 15.15 -9.20 -16.76
CA TYR A 157 16.10 -8.08 -16.77
C TYR A 157 16.16 -7.37 -15.43
N VAL A 158 17.37 -6.91 -15.06
CA VAL A 158 17.59 -5.95 -13.97
C VAL A 158 18.03 -4.62 -14.58
N ILE A 159 17.24 -3.59 -14.34
CA ILE A 159 17.52 -2.21 -14.74
C ILE A 159 18.11 -1.50 -13.52
N HIS A 160 19.42 -1.30 -13.55
CA HIS A 160 20.20 -0.56 -12.57
C HIS A 160 20.08 0.94 -12.82
N VAL A 161 19.66 1.69 -11.82
CA VAL A 161 19.56 3.15 -11.87
C VAL A 161 20.54 3.74 -10.86
N ALA A 162 21.59 4.36 -11.40
CA ALA A 162 22.65 4.98 -10.62
C ALA A 162 22.13 6.14 -9.75
N PRO A 163 22.83 6.50 -8.67
CA PRO A 163 22.48 7.67 -7.88
C PRO A 163 22.48 8.96 -8.71
N GLY A 164 21.49 9.81 -8.48
CA GLY A 164 21.34 11.07 -9.19
C GLY A 164 19.93 11.62 -9.12
N VAL A 165 19.76 12.86 -9.58
CA VAL A 165 18.45 13.52 -9.68
C VAL A 165 17.94 13.40 -11.10
N TYR A 166 16.80 12.73 -11.26
CA TYR A 166 16.11 12.50 -12.52
C TYR A 166 14.82 13.32 -12.55
N ASN A 167 14.88 14.48 -13.19
CA ASN A 167 13.72 15.36 -13.34
C ASN A 167 12.78 14.81 -14.42
N VAL A 168 11.50 14.66 -14.10
CA VAL A 168 10.46 14.17 -15.02
C VAL A 168 9.26 15.12 -15.04
N SER A 169 8.57 15.17 -16.17
CA SER A 169 7.44 16.09 -16.37
C SER A 169 6.14 15.33 -16.62
N ALA A 170 5.13 15.64 -15.82
CA ALA A 170 3.77 15.11 -15.91
C ALA A 170 2.79 16.29 -15.85
N PRO A 171 2.66 17.10 -16.92
CA PRO A 171 2.04 18.43 -16.83
C PRO A 171 0.55 18.39 -16.49
N SER A 172 -0.19 17.38 -16.95
CA SER A 172 -1.63 17.22 -16.69
C SER A 172 -1.98 15.84 -16.11
N LEU A 173 -3.21 15.70 -15.61
CA LEU A 173 -3.73 14.47 -14.97
C LEU A 173 -3.55 13.19 -15.79
N GLY A 174 -3.60 13.28 -17.12
CA GLY A 174 -3.43 12.14 -18.03
C GLY A 174 -1.99 11.84 -18.44
N ASN A 175 -1.01 12.60 -17.92
CA ASN A 175 0.40 12.40 -18.25
C ASN A 175 1.13 11.66 -17.13
N ALA A 176 2.12 10.88 -17.54
CA ALA A 176 3.08 10.27 -16.63
C ALA A 176 4.51 10.69 -17.01
N GLY A 177 5.33 11.02 -16.01
CA GLY A 177 6.73 11.39 -16.20
C GLY A 177 7.59 10.20 -16.63
N ILE A 178 7.28 9.01 -16.13
CA ILE A 178 7.86 7.73 -16.51
C ILE A 178 6.72 6.78 -16.86
N ILE A 179 6.84 6.10 -18.01
CA ILE A 179 5.95 5.01 -18.40
C ILE A 179 6.82 3.78 -18.64
N THR A 180 6.52 2.69 -17.94
CA THR A 180 7.14 1.37 -18.19
C THR A 180 6.07 0.38 -18.63
N SER A 181 6.35 -0.37 -19.70
CA SER A 181 5.36 -1.18 -20.40
C SER A 181 5.78 -2.63 -20.58
N LYS A 182 7.07 -2.95 -20.42
CA LYS A 182 7.54 -4.33 -20.54
C LYS A 182 7.07 -5.16 -19.36
N SER A 183 6.75 -6.41 -19.67
CA SER A 183 6.33 -7.39 -18.67
C SER A 183 7.43 -8.43 -18.46
N GLY A 184 7.63 -8.81 -17.21
CA GLY A 184 8.30 -10.04 -16.86
C GLY A 184 7.36 -11.24 -16.92
N THR A 185 7.79 -12.32 -16.29
CA THR A 185 6.95 -13.48 -15.97
C THR A 185 7.04 -13.78 -14.47
N SER A 186 6.19 -14.68 -13.98
CA SER A 186 6.27 -15.14 -12.59
C SER A 186 7.64 -15.74 -12.23
N ALA A 187 8.32 -16.38 -13.17
CA ALA A 187 9.65 -16.95 -13.00
C ALA A 187 10.80 -15.99 -13.32
N ALA A 188 10.53 -14.90 -14.04
CA ALA A 188 11.54 -13.97 -14.54
C ALA A 188 10.98 -12.54 -14.56
N ARG A 189 10.87 -11.94 -13.37
CA ARG A 189 10.38 -10.57 -13.18
C ARG A 189 11.36 -9.55 -13.78
N ILE A 190 10.85 -8.41 -14.22
CA ILE A 190 11.70 -7.26 -14.56
C ILE A 190 11.88 -6.43 -13.29
N ARG A 191 13.12 -6.10 -12.93
CA ARG A 191 13.42 -5.34 -11.71
C ARG A 191 14.01 -3.99 -12.08
N TYR A 192 13.36 -2.90 -11.69
CA TYR A 192 13.95 -1.57 -11.68
C TYR A 192 14.49 -1.33 -10.27
N VAL A 193 15.79 -1.07 -10.16
CA VAL A 193 16.48 -1.00 -8.88
C VAL A 193 17.28 0.29 -8.84
N SER A 194 17.10 1.07 -7.77
CA SER A 194 18.09 2.09 -7.43
C SER A 194 19.33 1.42 -6.85
N ASP A 195 20.49 1.61 -7.47
CA ASP A 195 21.73 0.93 -7.08
C ASP A 195 22.17 1.23 -5.64
N VAL A 196 21.79 2.41 -5.15
CA VAL A 196 21.87 2.78 -3.74
C VAL A 196 20.46 3.10 -3.31
N LYS A 197 19.93 2.46 -2.25
CA LYS A 197 18.60 2.75 -1.71
C LYS A 197 18.44 4.26 -1.52
N TRP A 198 17.47 4.84 -2.20
CA TRP A 198 17.12 6.28 -2.25
C TRP A 198 18.17 7.18 -2.93
N GLY A 199 19.12 6.59 -3.66
CA GLY A 199 20.14 7.30 -4.42
C GLY A 199 19.61 7.83 -5.76
N ALA A 200 18.73 7.09 -6.43
CA ALA A 200 18.04 7.55 -7.63
C ALA A 200 16.78 8.33 -7.23
N LYS A 201 16.87 9.66 -7.32
CA LYS A 201 15.84 10.60 -6.91
C LYS A 201 15.03 11.05 -8.11
N ILE A 202 13.77 10.65 -8.18
CA ILE A 202 12.84 11.03 -9.23
C ILE A 202 12.07 12.26 -8.75
N VAL A 203 12.27 13.40 -9.41
CA VAL A 203 11.60 14.66 -9.06
C VAL A 203 10.62 15.01 -10.15
N VAL A 204 9.32 14.94 -9.84
CA VAL A 204 8.26 15.23 -10.80
C VAL A 204 7.82 16.69 -10.76
N SER A 205 7.61 17.28 -11.93
CA SER A 205 6.90 18.55 -12.09
C SER A 205 5.56 18.35 -12.81
N GLY A 206 4.55 19.14 -12.43
CA GLY A 206 3.21 19.10 -13.01
C GLY A 206 2.16 18.51 -12.07
N THR A 207 1.04 18.04 -12.64
CA THR A 207 -0.16 17.58 -11.91
C THR A 207 -0.51 16.11 -12.17
N GLY A 208 0.31 15.40 -12.97
CA GLY A 208 0.08 14.03 -13.38
C GLY A 208 0.75 12.99 -12.48
N ILE A 209 1.10 11.85 -13.09
CA ILE A 209 1.68 10.68 -12.44
C ILE A 209 3.21 10.74 -12.55
N THR A 210 3.94 10.40 -11.50
CA THR A 210 5.41 10.35 -11.57
C THR A 210 5.85 9.13 -12.37
N TRP A 211 5.36 7.94 -11.99
CA TRP A 211 5.68 6.67 -12.65
C TRP A 211 4.41 5.82 -12.86
N ASP A 212 4.03 5.60 -14.11
CA ASP A 212 2.96 4.68 -14.52
C ASP A 212 3.56 3.34 -14.98
N SER A 213 3.44 2.31 -14.13
CA SER A 213 3.94 0.96 -14.37
C SER A 213 2.84 0.08 -14.95
N ARG A 214 2.85 -0.09 -16.27
CA ARG A 214 1.81 -0.82 -17.04
C ARG A 214 2.15 -2.29 -17.28
N GLY A 215 3.43 -2.63 -17.25
CA GLY A 215 3.89 -4.01 -17.39
C GLY A 215 3.42 -4.92 -16.27
N SER A 216 3.38 -6.23 -16.49
CA SER A 216 3.11 -7.21 -15.43
C SER A 216 4.39 -7.86 -14.93
N TYR A 217 4.39 -8.36 -13.69
CA TYR A 217 5.57 -8.99 -13.08
C TYR A 217 6.81 -8.07 -13.06
N VAL A 218 6.60 -6.83 -12.62
CA VAL A 218 7.63 -5.79 -12.49
C VAL A 218 7.83 -5.45 -11.01
N ASP A 219 9.09 -5.33 -10.60
CA ASP A 219 9.49 -4.81 -9.29
C ASP A 219 10.08 -3.40 -9.44
N ILE A 220 9.66 -2.46 -8.59
CA ILE A 220 10.20 -1.11 -8.47
C ILE A 220 10.76 -0.96 -7.07
N GLU A 221 12.09 -0.87 -6.98
CA GLU A 221 12.82 -1.07 -5.74
C GLU A 221 13.76 0.09 -5.39
N GLY A 222 13.57 0.67 -4.20
CA GLY A 222 14.56 1.54 -3.57
C GLY A 222 14.63 2.96 -4.11
N PHE A 223 13.63 3.46 -4.85
CA PHE A 223 13.65 4.82 -5.38
C PHE A 223 13.24 5.87 -4.35
N ASP A 224 13.80 7.07 -4.47
CA ASP A 224 13.33 8.29 -3.82
C ASP A 224 12.44 9.04 -4.84
N ILE A 225 11.21 9.36 -4.47
CA ILE A 225 10.23 10.00 -5.36
C ILE A 225 9.59 11.18 -4.64
N SER A 226 9.68 12.36 -5.25
CA SER A 226 9.12 13.60 -4.71
C SER A 226 8.69 14.58 -5.80
N GLY A 227 8.10 15.71 -5.41
CA GLY A 227 7.80 16.83 -6.31
C GLY A 227 6.34 17.24 -6.29
N SER A 228 5.85 17.79 -7.40
CA SER A 228 4.52 18.42 -7.43
C SER A 228 3.41 17.51 -7.93
N GLY A 229 3.76 16.32 -8.42
CA GLY A 229 2.84 15.38 -9.04
C GLY A 229 1.80 14.85 -8.09
N ARG A 230 0.81 14.19 -8.67
CA ARG A 230 -0.40 13.73 -7.99
C ARG A 230 -0.33 12.26 -7.60
N HIS A 231 0.47 11.50 -8.33
CA HIS A 231 0.78 10.11 -7.99
C HIS A 231 2.29 9.91 -7.95
N GLY A 232 2.77 9.13 -6.98
CA GLY A 232 4.14 8.61 -6.99
C GLY A 232 4.25 7.48 -8.00
N ILE A 233 3.79 6.29 -7.62
CA ILE A 233 3.78 5.10 -8.47
C ILE A 233 2.34 4.66 -8.69
N LEU A 234 1.92 4.60 -9.96
CA LEU A 234 0.67 3.98 -10.39
C LEU A 234 0.95 2.56 -10.90
N ALA A 235 0.37 1.58 -10.23
CA ALA A 235 0.44 0.16 -10.54
C ALA A 235 -0.70 -0.22 -11.50
N SER A 236 -0.54 0.13 -12.78
CA SER A 236 -1.53 -0.14 -13.83
C SER A 236 -1.50 -1.58 -14.36
N GLY A 237 -0.37 -2.28 -14.21
CA GLY A 237 -0.20 -3.69 -14.57
C GLY A 237 -0.69 -4.68 -13.52
N ALA A 238 -0.31 -5.96 -13.67
CA ALA A 238 -0.66 -7.04 -12.75
C ALA A 238 0.58 -7.65 -12.08
N TYR A 239 0.42 -8.19 -10.86
CA TYR A 239 1.50 -8.86 -10.11
C TYR A 239 2.73 -7.97 -9.92
N LEU A 240 2.50 -6.68 -9.69
CA LEU A 240 3.54 -5.69 -9.50
C LEU A 240 4.10 -5.75 -8.08
N SER A 241 5.30 -5.24 -7.88
CA SER A 241 5.80 -4.99 -6.54
C SER A 241 6.52 -3.66 -6.40
N MET A 242 6.25 -3.00 -5.29
CA MET A 242 6.81 -1.71 -4.91
C MET A 242 7.47 -1.93 -3.56
N ARG A 243 8.80 -1.97 -3.56
CA ARG A 243 9.57 -2.28 -2.35
C ARG A 243 10.57 -1.20 -2.01
N ASN A 244 10.74 -0.94 -0.72
CA ASN A 244 11.84 -0.09 -0.23
C ASN A 244 11.86 1.34 -0.79
N ASN A 245 10.78 1.82 -1.41
CA ASN A 245 10.74 3.16 -1.99
C ASN A 245 10.49 4.19 -0.89
N PHE A 246 11.03 5.39 -1.07
CA PHE A 246 10.73 6.57 -0.28
C PHE A 246 9.96 7.55 -1.14
N ILE A 247 8.65 7.61 -0.96
CA ILE A 247 7.78 8.52 -1.71
C ILE A 247 7.33 9.63 -0.79
N HIS A 248 7.75 10.84 -1.05
CA HIS A 248 7.58 11.92 -0.10
C HIS A 248 7.35 13.29 -0.72
N ASP A 249 6.73 14.17 0.08
CA ASP A 249 6.55 15.59 -0.23
C ASP A 249 5.93 15.80 -1.62
N LEU A 250 4.95 14.96 -1.97
CA LEU A 250 4.09 15.15 -3.13
C LEU A 250 3.11 16.27 -2.79
N THR A 251 3.33 17.46 -3.35
CA THR A 251 2.55 18.65 -3.00
C THR A 251 1.13 18.63 -3.57
N ILE A 252 0.83 17.71 -4.50
CA ILE A 252 -0.44 17.61 -5.20
C ILE A 252 -0.78 18.95 -5.86
N SER A 253 0.06 19.39 -6.80
CA SER A 253 -0.21 20.59 -7.58
C SER A 253 -1.56 20.47 -8.32
N GLY A 254 -2.31 21.56 -8.35
CA GLY A 254 -3.73 21.56 -8.74
C GLY A 254 -4.71 21.32 -7.57
N GLY A 255 -4.20 20.94 -6.40
CA GLY A 255 -4.96 20.86 -5.14
C GLY A 255 -5.98 19.73 -5.09
N CYS A 256 -6.85 19.80 -4.07
CA CYS A 256 -7.92 18.83 -3.86
C CYS A 256 -9.14 19.14 -4.74
N ASN A 257 -9.09 18.69 -5.98
CA ASN A 257 -10.12 18.94 -7.00
C ASN A 257 -10.99 17.72 -7.31
N GLY A 258 -10.90 16.66 -6.50
CA GLY A 258 -11.66 15.43 -6.67
C GLY A 258 -11.02 14.39 -7.59
N SER A 259 -9.96 14.70 -8.33
CA SER A 259 -9.37 13.75 -9.29
C SER A 259 -8.58 12.57 -8.65
N GLY A 260 -8.55 12.41 -7.32
CA GLY A 260 -7.75 11.36 -6.61
C GLY A 260 -6.34 11.77 -6.10
N GLY A 261 -5.36 10.86 -6.16
CA GLY A 261 -3.93 11.10 -5.90
C GLY A 261 -3.38 10.20 -4.82
N ALA A 262 -2.26 9.51 -5.06
CA ALA A 262 -1.65 8.65 -4.05
C ALA A 262 -0.12 8.53 -4.19
N ALA A 263 0.60 8.29 -3.10
CA ALA A 263 2.01 7.91 -3.25
C ALA A 263 2.15 6.58 -4.01
N ILE A 264 1.35 5.58 -3.67
CA ILE A 264 1.26 4.30 -4.40
C ILE A 264 -0.21 4.00 -4.66
N ASP A 265 -0.57 3.73 -5.91
CA ASP A 265 -1.95 3.42 -6.33
C ASP A 265 -2.01 2.09 -7.08
N THR A 266 -2.89 1.17 -6.67
CA THR A 266 -3.17 -0.09 -7.37
C THR A 266 -4.44 -0.01 -8.21
N TYR A 267 -4.28 0.34 -9.49
CA TYR A 267 -5.40 0.54 -10.42
C TYR A 267 -5.56 -0.57 -11.46
N GLY A 268 -4.57 -1.45 -11.63
CA GLY A 268 -4.60 -2.51 -12.64
C GLY A 268 -5.77 -3.50 -12.46
N PRO A 269 -6.20 -4.20 -13.53
CA PRO A 269 -7.43 -4.98 -13.54
C PRO A 269 -7.39 -6.29 -12.72
N VAL A 270 -6.20 -6.73 -12.28
CA VAL A 270 -6.00 -8.04 -11.64
C VAL A 270 -5.60 -7.93 -10.17
N GLY A 271 -4.95 -6.85 -9.75
CA GLY A 271 -4.34 -6.71 -8.43
C GLY A 271 -3.15 -7.63 -8.22
N ASN A 272 -3.08 -8.28 -7.05
CA ASN A 272 -1.90 -9.04 -6.59
C ASN A 272 -0.62 -8.19 -6.52
N VAL A 273 -0.76 -6.94 -6.08
CA VAL A 273 0.38 -6.04 -5.89
C VAL A 273 0.97 -6.26 -4.50
N VAL A 274 2.30 -6.35 -4.43
CA VAL A 274 3.04 -6.40 -3.17
C VAL A 274 3.64 -5.03 -2.90
N ILE A 275 3.18 -4.38 -1.84
CA ILE A 275 3.64 -3.06 -1.39
C ILE A 275 4.34 -3.26 -0.05
N ASP A 276 5.66 -3.35 -0.07
CA ASP A 276 6.44 -3.78 1.10
C ASP A 276 7.56 -2.80 1.46
N SER A 277 7.72 -2.52 2.75
CA SER A 277 8.86 -1.78 3.29
C SER A 277 9.07 -0.40 2.66
N ASN A 278 8.00 0.27 2.21
CA ASN A 278 8.07 1.63 1.69
C ASN A 278 7.93 2.66 2.82
N VAL A 279 8.54 3.83 2.63
CA VAL A 279 8.28 5.03 3.43
C VAL A 279 7.46 5.98 2.59
N VAL A 280 6.26 6.29 3.05
CA VAL A 280 5.34 7.26 2.42
C VAL A 280 5.13 8.42 3.37
N ARG A 281 5.45 9.63 2.94
CA ARG A 281 5.48 10.80 3.85
C ARG A 281 4.99 12.07 3.17
N ASN A 282 4.16 12.85 3.86
CA ASN A 282 3.76 14.18 3.42
C ASN A 282 3.09 14.22 2.03
N ILE A 283 2.05 13.41 1.85
CA ILE A 283 1.30 13.37 0.58
C ILE A 283 0.11 14.31 0.68
N GLY A 284 0.23 15.47 0.05
CA GLY A 284 -0.72 16.57 0.21
C GLY A 284 -0.83 17.05 1.66
N ALA A 285 0.27 17.02 2.43
CA ALA A 285 0.28 17.25 3.88
C ALA A 285 -0.40 18.56 4.33
N SER A 286 -0.29 19.62 3.51
CA SER A 286 -0.98 20.88 3.79
C SER A 286 -2.50 20.75 3.80
N MET A 287 -3.07 19.65 3.31
CA MET A 287 -4.51 19.42 3.19
C MET A 287 -5.02 18.31 4.12
N ILE A 288 -4.25 17.87 5.12
CA ILE A 288 -4.69 16.89 6.13
C ILE A 288 -6.04 17.32 6.72
N GLY A 289 -7.01 16.40 6.67
CA GLY A 289 -8.37 16.60 7.19
C GLY A 289 -9.28 17.43 6.27
N ARG A 290 -8.72 18.11 5.26
CA ARG A 290 -9.45 19.00 4.33
C ARG A 290 -9.65 18.39 2.95
N CYS A 291 -8.80 17.44 2.55
CA CYS A 291 -8.94 16.72 1.30
C CYS A 291 -9.32 15.26 1.52
N ASN A 292 -10.32 14.78 0.78
CA ASN A 292 -10.86 13.42 0.90
C ASN A 292 -10.55 12.55 -0.33
N THR A 293 -9.55 12.93 -1.12
CA THR A 293 -9.22 12.21 -2.36
C THR A 293 -7.75 11.92 -2.52
N VAL A 294 -6.91 12.23 -1.53
CA VAL A 294 -5.45 12.06 -1.62
C VAL A 294 -4.96 11.07 -0.56
N GLN A 295 -4.39 9.95 -1.00
CA GLN A 295 -4.00 8.81 -0.18
C GLN A 295 -2.49 8.62 -0.07
N GLY A 296 -2.05 7.81 0.89
CA GLY A 296 -0.68 7.32 0.94
C GLY A 296 -0.56 6.12 0.01
N ILE A 297 -1.10 5.00 0.47
CA ILE A 297 -1.24 3.76 -0.30
C ILE A 297 -2.71 3.56 -0.62
N TYR A 298 -3.06 3.56 -1.91
CA TYR A 298 -4.41 3.36 -2.42
C TYR A 298 -4.54 2.00 -3.10
N ILE A 299 -5.48 1.19 -2.64
CA ILE A 299 -5.69 -0.20 -3.06
C ILE A 299 -7.03 -0.28 -3.79
N ALA A 300 -7.00 -0.29 -5.13
CA ALA A 300 -8.22 -0.27 -5.96
C ALA A 300 -8.53 -1.55 -6.74
N ASN A 301 -7.80 -2.61 -6.45
CA ASN A 301 -8.01 -3.95 -6.99
C ASN A 301 -7.81 -5.02 -5.89
N PRO A 302 -8.11 -6.30 -6.14
CA PRO A 302 -8.13 -7.31 -5.07
C PRO A 302 -6.77 -8.00 -4.83
N ASN A 303 -6.68 -8.75 -3.72
CA ASN A 303 -5.58 -9.67 -3.38
C ASN A 303 -4.22 -8.97 -3.18
N ASN A 304 -4.19 -7.76 -2.63
CA ASN A 304 -2.94 -7.05 -2.40
C ASN A 304 -2.32 -7.42 -1.05
N LEU A 305 -0.98 -7.40 -1.01
CA LEU A 305 -0.20 -7.58 0.20
C LEU A 305 0.50 -6.26 0.54
N VAL A 306 0.15 -5.66 1.67
CA VAL A 306 0.68 -4.37 2.12
C VAL A 306 1.35 -4.57 3.47
N THR A 307 2.68 -4.60 3.48
CA THR A 307 3.50 -5.02 4.62
C THR A 307 4.61 -4.06 4.96
N ASN A 308 4.95 -3.96 6.25
CA ASN A 308 6.14 -3.25 6.73
C ASN A 308 6.23 -1.77 6.30
N ASN A 309 5.15 -1.13 5.81
CA ASN A 309 5.24 0.25 5.33
C ASN A 309 5.17 1.23 6.51
N ILE A 310 5.86 2.36 6.37
CA ILE A 310 5.75 3.50 7.27
C ILE A 310 5.04 4.61 6.50
N VAL A 311 3.84 5.02 6.94
CA VAL A 311 3.00 5.98 6.22
C VAL A 311 2.61 7.16 7.11
N SER A 312 2.87 8.38 6.66
CA SER A 312 2.57 9.56 7.47
C SER A 312 2.27 10.84 6.70
N GLY A 313 1.59 11.77 7.35
CA GLY A 313 1.35 13.10 6.81
C GLY A 313 0.48 13.10 5.55
N VAL A 314 -0.50 12.20 5.47
CA VAL A 314 -1.37 12.06 4.29
C VAL A 314 -2.66 12.84 4.46
N ALA A 315 -3.00 13.61 3.43
CA ALA A 315 -4.20 14.43 3.34
C ALA A 315 -5.51 13.73 3.77
N MET A 316 -5.74 12.51 3.26
CA MET A 316 -6.87 11.65 3.61
C MET A 316 -6.40 10.41 4.41
N ALA A 317 -6.20 9.28 3.75
CA ALA A 317 -5.96 8.01 4.41
C ALA A 317 -4.54 7.52 4.19
N GLY A 318 -3.85 7.12 5.27
CA GLY A 318 -2.52 6.53 5.17
C GLY A 318 -2.53 5.31 4.27
N ILE A 319 -3.36 4.33 4.60
CA ILE A 319 -3.64 3.17 3.75
C ILE A 319 -5.14 3.11 3.49
N GLN A 320 -5.55 3.08 2.23
CA GLN A 320 -6.95 3.04 1.83
C GLN A 320 -7.21 1.92 0.83
N GLN A 321 -8.30 1.20 1.04
CA GLN A 321 -8.90 0.27 0.10
C GLN A 321 -10.27 0.78 -0.38
N TRP A 322 -10.44 0.88 -1.70
CA TRP A 322 -11.64 1.42 -2.38
C TRP A 322 -11.50 1.18 -3.90
N HIS A 323 -12.48 1.04 -4.79
CA HIS A 323 -13.93 1.24 -4.72
C HIS A 323 -14.71 -0.04 -4.44
N GLY A 324 -14.03 -1.18 -4.37
CA GLY A 324 -14.61 -2.51 -4.18
C GLY A 324 -13.54 -3.59 -4.08
N ALA A 325 -12.32 -3.19 -3.73
CA ALA A 325 -11.21 -4.11 -3.52
C ALA A 325 -11.51 -5.05 -2.33
N THR A 326 -11.04 -6.28 -2.44
CA THR A 326 -11.31 -7.38 -1.52
C THR A 326 -10.06 -8.22 -1.31
N ALA A 327 -10.10 -9.06 -0.27
CA ALA A 327 -9.06 -10.05 0.02
C ALA A 327 -7.64 -9.45 0.18
N SER A 328 -7.54 -8.19 0.62
CA SER A 328 -6.23 -7.60 0.91
C SER A 328 -5.72 -8.04 2.27
N THR A 329 -4.41 -8.23 2.36
CA THR A 329 -3.66 -8.47 3.59
C THR A 329 -2.85 -7.22 3.89
N ILE A 330 -3.26 -6.47 4.92
CA ILE A 330 -2.63 -5.22 5.35
C ILE A 330 -2.05 -5.48 6.73
N VAL A 331 -0.77 -5.82 6.81
CA VAL A 331 -0.17 -6.27 8.07
C VAL A 331 1.15 -5.60 8.40
N ASN A 332 1.42 -5.43 9.69
CA ASN A 332 2.71 -4.94 10.16
C ASN A 332 3.12 -3.58 9.56
N ASN A 333 2.16 -2.69 9.28
CA ASN A 333 2.43 -1.32 8.87
C ASN A 333 2.43 -0.37 10.07
N THR A 334 3.15 0.74 9.97
CA THR A 334 3.10 1.85 10.93
C THR A 334 2.51 3.07 10.22
N THR A 335 1.33 3.53 10.63
CA THR A 335 0.64 4.65 9.98
C THR A 335 0.21 5.70 11.00
N PHE A 336 0.58 6.96 10.76
CA PHE A 336 0.33 8.04 11.72
C PHE A 336 0.24 9.43 11.10
N HIS A 337 -0.36 10.37 11.84
CA HIS A 337 -0.50 11.77 11.44
C HIS A 337 -1.17 11.96 10.06
N ASN A 338 -2.19 11.16 9.78
CA ASN A 338 -3.05 11.28 8.61
C ASN A 338 -4.42 11.82 9.04
N LYS A 339 -5.34 12.07 8.10
CA LYS A 339 -6.75 12.22 8.49
C LYS A 339 -7.29 10.88 9.02
N ASP A 340 -7.15 9.82 8.24
CA ASP A 340 -7.54 8.46 8.59
C ASP A 340 -6.32 7.53 8.53
N GLY A 341 -6.14 6.65 9.52
CA GLY A 341 -4.99 5.75 9.56
C GLY A 341 -5.07 4.65 8.49
N ILE A 342 -6.08 3.78 8.63
CA ILE A 342 -6.42 2.71 7.69
C ILE A 342 -7.92 2.77 7.37
N LEU A 343 -8.26 2.84 6.10
CA LEU A 343 -9.64 2.91 5.61
C LEU A 343 -9.94 1.75 4.67
N LEU A 344 -10.96 0.95 4.97
CA LEU A 344 -11.48 -0.06 4.06
C LEU A 344 -12.89 0.30 3.63
N GLY A 345 -13.23 0.13 2.36
CA GLY A 345 -14.60 0.38 1.95
C GLY A 345 -14.89 0.20 0.48
N GLN A 346 -16.11 0.60 0.16
CA GLN A 346 -16.55 0.76 -1.21
C GLN A 346 -17.62 1.83 -1.37
N GLY A 347 -17.63 2.40 -2.56
CA GLY A 347 -18.60 3.34 -3.06
C GLY A 347 -18.19 3.68 -4.48
N ASP A 348 -19.13 4.07 -5.32
CA ASP A 348 -18.89 4.46 -6.71
C ASP A 348 -18.65 3.26 -7.66
N ALA A 349 -18.22 3.55 -8.89
CA ALA A 349 -17.98 2.52 -9.90
C ALA A 349 -16.85 1.59 -9.46
N GLY A 350 -17.13 0.28 -9.45
CA GLY A 350 -16.18 -0.75 -8.99
C GLY A 350 -16.60 -1.47 -7.70
N THR A 351 -17.70 -1.06 -7.06
CA THR A 351 -18.27 -1.78 -5.91
C THR A 351 -18.61 -3.24 -6.25
N THR A 352 -18.47 -4.13 -5.28
CA THR A 352 -18.97 -5.50 -5.40
C THR A 352 -20.39 -5.61 -4.84
N ALA A 353 -21.13 -6.62 -5.30
CA ALA A 353 -22.49 -6.89 -4.80
C ALA A 353 -22.49 -7.29 -3.32
N THR A 354 -21.45 -8.00 -2.86
CA THR A 354 -21.32 -8.47 -1.47
C THR A 354 -20.74 -7.42 -0.54
N GLY A 355 -20.04 -6.42 -1.07
CA GLY A 355 -19.27 -5.47 -0.27
C GLY A 355 -17.78 -5.83 -0.23
N SER A 356 -16.97 -4.93 0.32
CA SER A 356 -15.54 -5.24 0.54
C SER A 356 -15.41 -6.33 1.61
N GLU A 357 -14.81 -7.47 1.27
CA GLU A 357 -14.83 -8.69 2.09
C GLU A 357 -13.49 -9.46 2.09
N ASN A 358 -13.37 -10.39 3.02
CA ASN A 358 -12.20 -11.27 3.22
C ASN A 358 -10.89 -10.52 3.51
N ASN A 359 -10.97 -9.28 3.99
CA ASN A 359 -9.79 -8.49 4.30
C ASN A 359 -9.16 -8.92 5.64
N TYR A 360 -7.84 -8.95 5.69
CA TYR A 360 -7.08 -9.23 6.90
C TYR A 360 -6.17 -8.05 7.24
N VAL A 361 -6.52 -7.35 8.31
CA VAL A 361 -5.83 -6.14 8.78
C VAL A 361 -5.25 -6.45 10.16
N ALA A 362 -3.94 -6.72 10.24
CA ALA A 362 -3.36 -7.21 11.48
C ALA A 362 -1.99 -6.66 11.81
N ASN A 363 -1.61 -6.66 13.09
CA ASN A 363 -0.29 -6.19 13.54
C ASN A 363 0.06 -4.77 13.10
N ASN A 364 -0.90 -3.93 12.72
CA ASN A 364 -0.62 -2.55 12.33
C ASN A 364 -0.54 -1.66 13.57
N LEU A 365 0.43 -0.74 13.55
CA LEU A 365 0.55 0.33 14.53
C LEU A 365 -0.05 1.59 13.90
N VAL A 366 -1.22 2.01 14.40
CA VAL A 366 -2.00 3.13 13.91
C VAL A 366 -2.10 4.19 15.00
N TYR A 367 -1.48 5.34 14.79
CA TYR A 367 -1.31 6.34 15.86
C TYR A 367 -1.57 7.76 15.39
N ASP A 368 -2.15 8.61 16.24
CA ASP A 368 -2.28 10.05 15.97
C ASP A 368 -2.94 10.39 14.61
N ASN A 369 -4.21 10.02 14.39
CA ASN A 369 -4.92 10.40 13.16
C ASN A 369 -6.07 11.36 13.45
N ALA A 370 -6.24 12.38 12.61
CA ALA A 370 -7.13 13.51 12.91
C ALA A 370 -8.60 13.09 13.07
N ALA A 371 -9.06 12.08 12.32
CA ALA A 371 -10.43 11.58 12.36
C ALA A 371 -10.48 10.13 12.87
N TYR A 372 -10.02 9.14 12.09
CA TYR A 372 -10.14 7.73 12.47
C TYR A 372 -8.80 7.00 12.50
N GLY A 373 -8.65 6.06 13.44
CA GLY A 373 -7.57 5.07 13.41
C GLY A 373 -7.82 4.06 12.31
N ILE A 374 -8.75 3.12 12.54
CA ILE A 374 -9.20 2.15 11.55
C ILE A 374 -10.71 2.30 11.33
N ILE A 375 -11.11 2.42 10.07
CA ILE A 375 -12.46 2.77 9.67
C ILE A 375 -12.93 1.95 8.46
N GLU A 376 -14.18 1.52 8.52
CA GLU A 376 -14.93 0.99 7.38
C GLU A 376 -15.93 2.03 6.84
N LEU A 377 -16.09 2.08 5.53
CA LEU A 377 -17.04 2.95 4.83
C LEU A 377 -17.80 2.21 3.72
N GLY A 378 -19.07 2.55 3.56
CA GLY A 378 -19.94 1.96 2.56
C GLY A 378 -20.34 0.52 2.90
N LYS A 379 -20.63 -0.29 1.87
CA LYS A 379 -21.08 -1.67 2.08
C LYS A 379 -19.88 -2.59 2.32
N MET A 380 -19.78 -3.12 3.53
CA MET A 380 -18.83 -4.17 3.86
C MET A 380 -19.46 -5.55 3.68
N GLY A 381 -18.69 -6.50 3.16
CA GLY A 381 -19.09 -7.91 3.09
C GLY A 381 -18.52 -8.72 4.26
N GLY A 382 -18.48 -10.04 4.12
CA GLY A 382 -18.14 -10.95 5.22
C GLY A 382 -16.64 -11.05 5.51
N ASN A 383 -16.31 -11.69 6.64
CA ASN A 383 -14.95 -12.17 6.96
C ASN A 383 -13.84 -11.10 6.96
N ASN A 384 -14.19 -9.84 7.23
CA ASN A 384 -13.21 -8.80 7.53
C ASN A 384 -12.71 -8.95 8.97
N ARG A 385 -11.39 -9.03 9.13
CA ARG A 385 -10.73 -9.38 10.39
C ARG A 385 -9.66 -8.35 10.73
N TYR A 386 -9.77 -7.78 11.92
CA TYR A 386 -8.90 -6.76 12.49
C TYR A 386 -8.20 -7.33 13.73
N ALA A 387 -7.03 -7.95 13.56
CA ALA A 387 -6.38 -8.72 14.61
C ALA A 387 -5.10 -8.04 15.11
N ASN A 388 -4.89 -7.95 16.42
CA ASN A 388 -3.61 -7.54 17.01
C ASN A 388 -3.09 -6.19 16.47
N ASN A 389 -3.97 -5.23 16.21
CA ASN A 389 -3.52 -3.88 15.84
C ASN A 389 -3.33 -3.04 17.10
N LEU A 390 -2.35 -2.16 17.11
CA LEU A 390 -2.25 -1.09 18.11
C LEU A 390 -2.90 0.14 17.51
N VAL A 391 -4.00 0.62 18.07
CA VAL A 391 -4.70 1.81 17.58
C VAL A 391 -4.92 2.79 18.73
N ALA A 392 -4.31 3.97 18.65
CA ALA A 392 -4.35 4.97 19.71
C ALA A 392 -4.23 6.41 19.20
N SER A 393 -4.69 7.36 20.02
CA SER A 393 -4.56 8.81 19.78
C SER A 393 -5.22 9.32 18.49
N SER A 394 -6.22 8.62 17.95
CA SER A 394 -7.04 9.15 16.85
C SER A 394 -8.32 9.80 17.39
N GLY A 395 -8.96 10.66 16.58
CA GLY A 395 -10.28 11.22 16.93
C GLY A 395 -11.31 10.14 17.31
N SER A 396 -11.28 9.02 16.61
CA SER A 396 -11.88 7.75 17.03
C SER A 396 -11.00 6.60 16.58
N ASN A 397 -10.58 5.73 17.51
CA ASN A 397 -9.67 4.62 17.16
C ASN A 397 -10.34 3.62 16.20
N TRP A 398 -11.62 3.32 16.40
CA TRP A 398 -12.30 2.26 15.65
C TRP A 398 -13.67 2.71 15.15
N ARG A 399 -13.94 2.42 13.88
CA ARG A 399 -15.30 2.38 13.32
C ARG A 399 -15.39 1.28 12.28
N VAL A 400 -15.53 0.04 12.75
CA VAL A 400 -15.58 -1.16 11.91
C VAL A 400 -16.74 -2.06 12.35
N ALA A 401 -17.34 -2.77 11.40
CA ALA A 401 -18.32 -3.83 11.61
C ALA A 401 -17.66 -5.22 11.57
N GLY A 402 -16.48 -5.36 10.95
CA GLY A 402 -15.70 -6.61 10.98
C GLY A 402 -15.21 -6.98 12.39
N SER A 403 -14.66 -8.20 12.51
CA SER A 403 -14.24 -8.75 13.80
C SER A 403 -12.94 -8.12 14.29
N VAL A 404 -12.97 -7.48 15.46
CA VAL A 404 -11.78 -6.95 16.14
C VAL A 404 -11.35 -7.91 17.25
N SER A 405 -10.07 -8.27 17.29
CA SER A 405 -9.51 -9.18 18.30
C SER A 405 -8.05 -8.85 18.63
N GLY A 406 -7.59 -9.18 19.84
CA GLY A 406 -6.19 -9.06 20.26
C GLY A 406 -5.57 -7.65 20.20
N SER A 407 -6.37 -6.62 19.92
CA SER A 407 -5.88 -5.29 19.62
C SER A 407 -5.56 -4.50 20.89
N VAL A 408 -4.58 -3.61 20.78
CA VAL A 408 -4.04 -2.79 21.86
C VAL A 408 -4.46 -1.33 21.65
N SER A 409 -4.77 -0.63 22.73
CA SER A 409 -5.07 0.81 22.70
C SER A 409 -4.23 1.53 23.75
N ALA A 410 -2.97 1.81 23.41
CA ALA A 410 -2.02 2.47 24.29
C ALA A 410 -0.98 3.26 23.46
N ASN A 411 -0.24 4.16 24.11
CA ASN A 411 0.84 4.88 23.46
C ASN A 411 1.92 3.87 22.99
N PRO A 412 2.34 3.90 21.72
CA PRO A 412 3.33 2.96 21.17
C PRO A 412 4.74 3.13 21.74
N GLN A 413 5.04 4.23 22.43
CA GLN A 413 6.35 4.55 22.98
C GLN A 413 7.45 4.54 21.91
N PHE A 414 7.25 5.31 20.84
CA PHE A 414 8.29 5.51 19.82
C PHE A 414 9.57 6.10 20.43
N ALA A 415 10.73 5.70 19.90
CA ALA A 415 12.03 6.23 20.30
C ALA A 415 12.13 7.75 20.06
N ASN A 416 11.61 8.24 18.93
CA ASN A 416 11.50 9.66 18.64
C ASN A 416 10.32 9.95 17.69
N TYR A 417 9.15 10.21 18.25
CA TYR A 417 7.97 10.54 17.46
C TYR A 417 8.07 11.95 16.86
N ARG A 418 7.93 12.05 15.52
CA ARG A 418 7.70 13.31 14.80
C ARG A 418 6.54 13.14 13.84
N ALA A 419 5.58 14.06 13.90
CA ALA A 419 4.35 14.03 13.08
C ALA A 419 4.62 14.11 11.57
N ASP A 420 5.72 14.78 11.18
CA ASP A 420 6.12 14.99 9.79
C ASP A 420 6.82 13.80 9.13
N GLY A 421 6.91 12.67 9.82
CA GLY A 421 7.53 11.44 9.33
C GLY A 421 9.06 11.39 9.41
N THR A 422 9.73 12.39 10.02
CA THR A 422 11.20 12.48 10.09
C THR A 422 11.81 11.92 11.39
N GLY A 423 11.00 11.26 12.22
CA GLY A 423 11.40 10.71 13.50
C GLY A 423 12.04 9.32 13.41
N ASP A 424 12.22 8.72 14.58
CA ASP A 424 12.58 7.30 14.75
C ASP A 424 11.37 6.55 15.31
N TYR A 425 10.87 5.62 14.50
CA TYR A 425 9.62 4.88 14.76
C TYR A 425 9.86 3.46 15.26
N HIS A 426 11.09 3.11 15.63
CA HIS A 426 11.30 1.98 16.55
C HIS A 426 10.58 2.27 17.86
N VAL A 427 10.12 1.21 18.53
CA VAL A 427 9.50 1.32 19.85
C VAL A 427 10.54 1.12 20.95
N LEU A 428 10.30 1.71 22.12
CA LEU A 428 11.15 1.53 23.31
C LEU A 428 10.81 0.21 24.03
N SER A 429 11.72 -0.26 24.89
CA SER A 429 11.62 -1.58 25.56
C SER A 429 10.40 -1.81 26.46
N GLY A 430 9.68 -0.75 26.83
CA GLY A 430 8.43 -0.83 27.61
C GLY A 430 7.17 -0.81 26.75
N SER A 431 7.31 -0.84 25.42
CA SER A 431 6.22 -0.59 24.51
C SER A 431 5.13 -1.66 24.60
N PRO A 432 3.85 -1.26 24.56
CA PRO A 432 2.74 -2.19 24.50
C PRO A 432 2.59 -2.84 23.12
N ALA A 433 3.45 -2.53 22.15
CA ALA A 433 3.49 -3.17 20.84
C ALA A 433 4.32 -4.48 20.84
N ILE A 434 5.25 -4.63 21.79
CA ILE A 434 6.20 -5.74 21.86
C ILE A 434 5.47 -7.04 22.23
N ASP A 435 5.72 -8.11 21.48
CA ASP A 435 5.15 -9.45 21.63
C ASP A 435 3.61 -9.47 21.65
N LYS A 436 2.96 -8.49 21.00
CA LYS A 436 1.48 -8.37 20.96
C LYS A 436 0.86 -8.69 19.61
N GLY A 437 1.68 -8.95 18.59
CA GLY A 437 1.24 -9.36 17.26
C GLY A 437 0.86 -10.84 17.18
N THR A 438 0.44 -11.24 15.98
CA THR A 438 0.21 -12.63 15.58
C THR A 438 1.13 -13.01 14.43
N SER A 439 1.59 -14.26 14.38
CA SER A 439 2.38 -14.78 13.25
C SER A 439 1.54 -15.05 11.99
N ALA A 440 0.21 -15.02 12.10
CA ALA A 440 -0.67 -15.23 10.96
C ALA A 440 -0.45 -14.16 9.88
N GLN A 441 -0.02 -14.58 8.69
CA GLN A 441 0.29 -13.72 7.54
C GLN A 441 1.38 -12.65 7.77
N ALA A 442 2.05 -12.65 8.93
CA ALA A 442 3.15 -11.75 9.19
C ALA A 442 4.31 -12.03 8.22
N PRO A 443 4.98 -11.00 7.68
CA PRO A 443 6.17 -11.20 6.86
C PRO A 443 7.29 -11.85 7.69
N ALA A 444 8.22 -12.55 7.03
CA ALA A 444 9.34 -13.19 7.73
C ALA A 444 10.30 -12.18 8.40
N SER A 445 10.41 -10.99 7.80
CA SER A 445 11.26 -9.91 8.26
C SER A 445 10.49 -8.59 8.37
N ASP A 446 10.97 -7.71 9.24
CA ASP A 446 10.48 -6.35 9.43
C ASP A 446 11.03 -5.37 8.39
N PHE A 447 10.73 -4.08 8.55
CA PHE A 447 11.23 -3.00 7.69
C PHE A 447 12.76 -2.88 7.64
N ALA A 448 13.45 -3.23 8.73
CA ALA A 448 14.91 -3.19 8.84
C ALA A 448 15.59 -4.49 8.35
N GLY A 449 14.81 -5.51 7.96
CA GLY A 449 15.31 -6.82 7.58
C GLY A 449 15.57 -7.77 8.76
N VAL A 450 15.13 -7.42 9.96
CA VAL A 450 15.20 -8.24 11.18
C VAL A 450 14.09 -9.29 11.15
N ALA A 451 14.39 -10.53 11.56
CA ALA A 451 13.39 -11.58 11.64
C ALA A 451 12.30 -11.27 12.69
N ARG A 452 11.02 -11.49 12.34
CA ARG A 452 9.83 -11.14 13.15
C ARG A 452 9.55 -12.00 14.37
N THR A 453 10.40 -12.96 14.69
CA THR A 453 10.23 -13.78 15.89
C THR A 453 11.54 -13.78 16.65
N ARG A 454 11.77 -12.70 17.40
CA ARG A 454 12.87 -12.58 18.36
C ARG A 454 12.41 -12.78 19.79
N GLY A 455 11.17 -12.39 20.09
CA GLY A 455 10.53 -12.57 21.39
C GLY A 455 9.55 -13.76 21.42
N ALA A 456 8.53 -13.62 22.26
CA ALA A 456 7.45 -14.60 22.41
C ALA A 456 6.44 -14.56 21.25
N ALA A 457 6.30 -13.43 20.56
CA ALA A 457 5.43 -13.25 19.41
C ALA A 457 6.00 -12.20 18.44
N VAL A 458 5.28 -11.97 17.34
CA VAL A 458 5.58 -10.87 16.40
C VAL A 458 5.27 -9.54 17.07
N ASP A 459 6.07 -8.51 16.82
CA ASP A 459 5.75 -7.15 17.27
C ASP A 459 4.72 -6.45 16.36
N ILE A 460 3.87 -5.62 16.98
CA ILE A 460 2.94 -4.77 16.24
C ILE A 460 3.72 -3.59 15.62
N GLY A 461 3.50 -3.34 14.34
CA GLY A 461 4.13 -2.24 13.59
C GLY A 461 5.17 -2.71 12.58
N ALA A 462 5.88 -1.75 12.00
CA ALA A 462 6.80 -1.97 10.88
C ALA A 462 8.18 -2.50 11.30
N TYR A 463 8.52 -2.35 12.59
CA TYR A 463 9.78 -2.82 13.16
C TYR A 463 9.54 -3.96 14.15
N GLU A 464 10.55 -4.81 14.28
CA GLU A 464 10.72 -5.77 15.37
C GLU A 464 11.72 -5.20 16.39
N PHE A 465 11.46 -5.38 17.67
CA PHE A 465 12.26 -4.91 18.80
C PHE A 465 13.48 -5.81 19.09
#